data_AF-A0A1M7SV55-F1
#
_entry.id   AF-A0A1M7SV55-F1
#
_cell.length_a   1.000
_cell.length_b   1.000
_cell.length_c   1.000
_cell.angle_alpha   90.00
_cell.angle_beta   90.00
_cell.angle_gamma   90.00
#
_symmetry.space_group_name_H-M   'P 1'
#
loop_
_entity.id
_entity.type
_entity.pdbx_description
1 polymer ?
#
loop_
_entity_poly.entity_id
_entity_poly.type
_entity_poly.pdbx_seq_one_letter_code
_entity_poly.pdbx_strand_id
1 'polypeptide(L)'
;MAWGRLVLAALMSLAVSACSSGSALQPDRSIFSLDNNYQRYAYNAPIETTFEQTVAVFKEAGYKLDVIDRATGQISGTRGASGDKGSPSDKDLKFYALVLPKGPGSELGIKIVQVLRRGPLGSSRAELIVDDAVMYQYLFRRVENASYLVPAMGQSDGMGGALDYREF
;
A
#
# COMPACT_ATOMS: atom_id res chain seq x y z
N MET A 1 19.45 -52.75 49.62
CA MET A 1 20.40 -51.93 48.84
C MET A 1 19.83 -51.71 47.45
N ALA A 2 18.91 -50.77 47.35
CA ALA A 2 18.35 -50.26 46.11
C ALA A 2 19.06 -48.94 45.86
N TRP A 3 19.83 -48.79 44.77
CA TRP A 3 20.39 -47.51 44.26
C TRP A 3 21.10 -47.71 42.89
N GLY A 4 20.63 -48.62 42.05
CA GLY A 4 21.26 -48.92 40.75
C GLY A 4 20.32 -48.85 39.54
N ARG A 5 19.06 -48.43 39.72
CA ARG A 5 18.02 -48.49 38.68
C ARG A 5 17.39 -47.14 38.32
N LEU A 6 17.91 -46.03 38.86
CA LEU A 6 17.34 -44.69 38.69
C LEU A 6 18.01 -43.83 37.60
N VAL A 7 18.92 -44.39 36.79
CA VAL A 7 19.60 -43.62 35.72
C VAL A 7 19.07 -43.95 34.32
N LEU A 8 18.37 -45.08 34.13
CA LEU A 8 17.92 -45.51 32.80
C LEU A 8 16.52 -45.00 32.38
N ALA A 9 15.80 -44.31 33.28
CA ALA A 9 14.43 -43.85 33.02
C ALA A 9 14.34 -42.39 32.53
N ALA A 10 15.47 -41.68 32.37
CA ALA A 10 15.50 -40.26 31.99
C ALA A 10 15.75 -40.00 30.49
N LEU A 11 15.92 -41.04 29.67
CA LEU A 11 16.28 -40.92 28.24
C LEU A 11 15.15 -41.27 27.26
N MET A 12 13.96 -41.61 27.74
CA MET A 12 12.80 -42.01 26.93
C MET A 12 11.63 -41.04 27.04
N SER A 13 11.91 -39.73 26.95
CA SER A 13 10.89 -38.67 26.97
C SER A 13 10.98 -37.71 25.78
N LEU A 14 11.74 -38.05 24.73
CA LEU A 14 12.12 -37.12 23.66
C LEU A 14 11.65 -37.50 22.24
N ALA A 15 10.66 -38.36 22.12
CA ALA A 15 9.98 -38.63 20.86
C ALA A 15 8.55 -39.06 21.24
N VAL A 16 7.46 -38.37 20.92
CA VAL A 16 7.04 -37.85 19.63
C VAL A 16 6.02 -36.73 19.88
N SER A 17 6.44 -35.47 19.79
CA SER A 17 5.53 -34.35 19.51
C SER A 17 5.73 -33.97 18.06
N ALA A 18 5.24 -34.82 17.16
CA ALA A 18 5.00 -34.44 15.77
C ALA A 18 3.77 -33.52 15.75
N CYS A 19 3.94 -32.27 16.18
CA CYS A 19 3.14 -31.19 15.61
C CYS A 19 3.54 -31.11 14.15
N SER A 20 2.87 -31.90 13.30
CA SER A 20 2.71 -31.52 11.90
C SER A 20 1.83 -30.26 11.89
N SER A 21 2.41 -29.13 12.30
CA SER A 21 2.00 -27.86 11.75
C SER A 21 2.28 -28.02 10.27
N GLY A 22 1.24 -28.37 9.51
CA GLY A 22 1.26 -28.32 8.07
C GLY A 22 1.80 -26.96 7.73
N SER A 23 3.06 -26.92 7.25
CA SER A 23 3.53 -25.80 6.49
C SER A 23 2.56 -25.76 5.33
N ALA A 24 1.56 -24.89 5.42
CA ALA A 24 0.86 -24.43 4.25
C ALA A 24 1.99 -24.17 3.26
N LEU A 25 1.98 -24.89 2.14
CA LEU A 25 2.79 -24.52 0.98
C LEU A 25 2.36 -23.09 0.70
N GLN A 26 3.09 -22.16 1.28
CA GLN A 26 2.84 -20.76 1.16
C GLN A 26 3.25 -20.50 -0.28
N PRO A 27 2.30 -20.19 -1.19
CA PRO A 27 2.63 -19.92 -2.56
C PRO A 27 3.76 -18.89 -2.53
N ASP A 28 4.83 -19.25 -3.22
CA ASP A 28 6.16 -18.66 -3.08
C ASP A 28 6.05 -17.13 -3.05
N ARG A 29 6.27 -16.53 -1.87
CA ARG A 29 6.18 -15.07 -1.65
C ARG A 29 7.19 -14.31 -2.53
N SER A 30 8.08 -15.00 -3.22
CA SER A 30 9.11 -14.43 -4.09
C SER A 30 8.59 -13.90 -5.43
N ILE A 31 7.46 -14.39 -5.96
CA ILE A 31 6.93 -13.88 -7.26
C ILE A 31 6.23 -12.52 -7.07
N PHE A 32 5.73 -12.24 -5.87
CA PHE A 32 5.19 -10.93 -5.46
C PHE A 32 6.13 -10.19 -4.49
N SER A 33 7.41 -10.56 -4.45
CA SER A 33 8.42 -9.69 -3.84
C SER A 33 8.59 -8.48 -4.74
N LEU A 34 7.74 -7.46 -4.55
CA LEU A 34 8.12 -6.10 -4.87
C LEU A 34 9.52 -5.91 -4.28
N ASP A 35 10.45 -5.47 -5.12
CA ASP A 35 11.83 -5.18 -4.77
C ASP A 35 11.91 -4.40 -3.42
N ASN A 36 12.98 -4.61 -2.64
CA ASN A 36 13.12 -4.10 -1.26
C ASN A 36 12.93 -2.57 -1.10
N ASN A 37 12.89 -1.84 -2.20
CA ASN A 37 12.64 -0.41 -2.25
C ASN A 37 11.17 0.01 -2.11
N TYR A 38 10.23 -0.94 -2.06
CA TYR A 38 8.83 -0.63 -1.79
C TYR A 38 8.53 -0.62 -0.29
N GLN A 39 8.04 0.51 0.19
CA GLN A 39 7.43 0.60 1.51
C GLN A 39 6.02 0.05 1.45
N ARG A 40 5.61 -0.74 2.44
CA ARG A 40 4.34 -1.48 2.42
C ARG A 40 3.51 -1.19 3.65
N TYR A 41 2.20 -1.09 3.45
CA TYR A 41 1.23 -0.97 4.54
C TYR A 41 -0.02 -1.76 4.22
N ALA A 42 -0.56 -2.45 5.23
CA ALA A 42 -1.77 -3.24 5.11
C ALA A 42 -2.98 -2.46 5.61
N TYR A 43 -4.06 -2.48 4.83
CA TYR A 43 -5.34 -1.88 5.17
C TYR A 43 -6.39 -2.94 5.43
N ASN A 44 -7.34 -2.61 6.28
CA ASN A 44 -8.55 -3.43 6.48
C ASN A 44 -9.60 -3.18 5.38
N ALA A 45 -9.38 -2.19 4.51
CA ALA A 45 -10.26 -1.87 3.39
C ALA A 45 -10.06 -2.86 2.23
N PRO A 46 -11.10 -3.10 1.40
CA PRO A 46 -10.96 -3.95 0.22
C PRO A 46 -10.07 -3.31 -0.84
N ILE A 47 -9.56 -4.12 -1.77
CA ILE A 47 -8.57 -3.71 -2.78
C ILE A 47 -9.08 -2.57 -3.65
N GLU A 48 -10.36 -2.57 -4.03
CA GLU A 48 -10.98 -1.54 -4.86
C GLU A 48 -10.96 -0.18 -4.14
N THR A 49 -11.31 -0.16 -2.86
CA THR A 49 -11.32 1.07 -2.06
C THR A 49 -9.92 1.64 -1.91
N THR A 50 -8.95 0.81 -1.55
CA THR A 50 -7.55 1.27 -1.40
C THR A 50 -6.98 1.78 -2.73
N PHE A 51 -7.33 1.15 -3.85
CA PHE A 51 -6.92 1.62 -5.17
C PHE A 51 -7.45 3.02 -5.47
N GLU A 52 -8.75 3.25 -5.31
CA GLU A 52 -9.38 4.57 -5.55
C GLU A 52 -8.84 5.65 -4.62
N GLN A 53 -8.66 5.33 -3.34
CA GLN A 53 -8.07 6.24 -2.36
C GLN A 53 -6.65 6.64 -2.73
N THR A 54 -5.84 5.67 -3.17
CA THR A 54 -4.46 5.92 -3.61
C THR A 54 -4.45 6.86 -4.82
N VAL A 55 -5.30 6.58 -5.82
CA VAL A 55 -5.48 7.46 -6.99
C VAL A 55 -5.86 8.88 -6.57
N ALA A 56 -6.82 9.03 -5.67
CA ALA A 56 -7.28 10.32 -5.18
C ALA A 56 -6.15 11.11 -4.48
N VAL A 57 -5.44 10.47 -3.55
CA VAL A 57 -4.35 11.12 -2.80
C VAL A 57 -3.24 11.62 -3.72
N PHE A 58 -2.82 10.84 -4.72
CA PHE A 58 -1.78 11.28 -5.64
C PHE A 58 -2.26 12.39 -6.57
N LYS A 59 -3.51 12.35 -7.04
CA LYS A 59 -4.10 13.46 -7.81
C LYS A 59 -4.14 14.75 -7.00
N GLU A 60 -4.64 14.70 -5.76
CA GLU A 60 -4.69 15.86 -4.86
C GLU A 60 -3.31 16.42 -4.52
N ALA A 61 -2.31 15.54 -4.42
CA ALA A 61 -0.93 15.94 -4.19
C ALA A 61 -0.26 16.57 -5.43
N GLY A 62 -0.99 16.75 -6.53
CA GLY A 62 -0.51 17.40 -7.75
C GLY A 62 0.32 16.49 -8.66
N TYR A 63 0.17 15.16 -8.52
CA TYR A 63 0.78 14.23 -9.46
C TYR A 63 -0.06 14.09 -10.72
N LYS A 64 0.62 14.09 -11.86
CA LYS A 64 0.07 13.60 -13.12
C LYS A 64 0.19 12.09 -13.13
N LEU A 65 -0.94 11.39 -13.18
CA LEU A 65 -0.97 9.94 -13.22
C LEU A 65 -0.64 9.46 -14.64
N ASP A 66 0.36 8.57 -14.73
CA ASP A 66 0.84 7.99 -15.98
C ASP A 66 0.24 6.60 -16.23
N VAL A 67 0.08 5.80 -15.18
CA VAL A 67 -0.55 4.46 -15.22
C VAL A 67 -1.62 4.38 -14.14
N ILE A 68 -2.79 3.90 -14.52
CA ILE A 68 -3.90 3.58 -13.63
C ILE A 68 -4.52 2.28 -14.16
N ASP A 69 -4.02 1.14 -13.69
CA ASP A 69 -4.50 -0.17 -14.11
C ASP A 69 -5.13 -0.90 -12.92
N ARG A 70 -6.47 -0.90 -12.89
CA ARG A 70 -7.26 -1.55 -11.84
C ARG A 70 -7.15 -3.08 -11.90
N ALA A 71 -6.90 -3.67 -13.07
CA ALA A 71 -6.82 -5.12 -13.21
C ALA A 71 -5.54 -5.68 -12.55
N THR A 72 -4.44 -4.95 -12.65
CA THR A 72 -3.15 -5.33 -12.04
C THR A 72 -2.88 -4.65 -10.70
N GLY A 73 -3.70 -3.68 -10.31
CA GLY A 73 -3.51 -2.88 -9.09
C GLY A 73 -2.39 -1.84 -9.21
N GLN A 74 -1.87 -1.59 -10.42
CA GLN A 74 -0.74 -0.69 -10.65
C GLN A 74 -1.17 0.76 -10.79
N ILE A 75 -0.45 1.65 -10.10
CA ILE A 75 -0.62 3.09 -10.19
C ILE A 75 0.78 3.71 -10.29
N SER A 76 1.01 4.60 -11.25
CA SER A 76 2.25 5.37 -11.29
C SER A 76 1.98 6.79 -11.76
N GLY A 77 2.88 7.70 -11.41
CA GLY A 77 2.77 9.08 -11.84
C GLY A 77 4.02 9.89 -11.58
N THR A 78 4.00 11.09 -12.14
CA THR A 78 5.06 12.09 -12.03
C THR A 78 4.51 13.35 -11.36
N ARG A 79 5.29 13.97 -10.48
CA ARG A 79 4.89 15.22 -9.84
C ARG A 79 4.93 16.32 -10.89
N GLY A 80 3.81 17.02 -11.08
CA GLY A 80 3.74 18.16 -11.99
C GLY A 80 4.64 19.31 -11.52
N ALA A 81 4.98 20.23 -12.43
CA ALA A 81 5.72 21.44 -12.09
C ALA A 81 4.94 22.22 -11.02
N SER A 82 5.44 22.19 -9.78
CA SER A 82 4.87 22.96 -8.68
C SER A 82 5.03 24.44 -9.03
N GLY A 83 3.92 25.16 -9.23
CA GLY A 83 3.88 26.56 -9.68
C GLY A 83 4.42 27.59 -8.69
N ASP A 84 5.30 27.19 -7.78
CA ASP A 84 6.01 28.11 -6.88
C ASP A 84 7.20 28.70 -7.63
N LYS A 85 7.01 29.94 -8.11
CA LYS A 85 7.99 30.74 -8.87
C LYS A 85 9.19 31.11 -7.99
N GLY A 86 10.06 30.16 -7.65
CA GLY A 86 11.28 30.50 -6.93
C GLY A 86 12.07 29.35 -6.31
N SER A 87 11.56 28.13 -6.29
CA SER A 87 12.34 26.99 -5.78
C SER A 87 12.94 26.18 -6.94
N PRO A 88 14.27 26.13 -7.10
CA PRO A 88 14.95 25.35 -8.15
C PRO A 88 14.95 23.85 -7.85
N SER A 89 13.88 23.31 -7.25
CA SER A 89 13.75 21.86 -7.17
C SER A 89 13.32 21.33 -8.53
N ASP A 90 14.26 21.27 -9.47
CA ASP A 90 14.31 20.40 -10.66
C ASP A 90 14.32 18.92 -10.26
N LYS A 91 13.54 18.58 -9.24
CA LYS A 91 13.43 17.26 -8.66
C LYS A 91 12.14 16.68 -9.19
N ASP A 92 12.24 16.16 -10.41
CA ASP A 92 11.21 15.34 -11.03
C ASP A 92 10.94 14.14 -10.10
N LEU A 93 9.88 14.19 -9.29
CA LEU A 93 9.48 13.07 -8.46
C LEU A 93 8.58 12.14 -9.26
N LYS A 94 8.86 10.85 -9.16
CA LYS A 94 8.02 9.77 -9.69
C LYS A 94 7.59 8.87 -8.55
N PHE A 95 6.42 8.30 -8.66
CA PHE A 95 5.99 7.24 -7.76
C PHE A 95 5.53 6.03 -8.55
N TYR A 96 5.69 4.87 -7.91
CA TYR A 96 5.15 3.60 -8.32
C TYR A 96 4.41 3.03 -7.13
N ALA A 97 3.15 2.67 -7.32
CA ALA A 97 2.31 2.06 -6.32
C ALA A 97 1.68 0.79 -6.89
N LEU A 98 1.51 -0.19 -6.01
CA LEU A 98 0.87 -1.46 -6.31
C LEU A 98 -0.07 -1.82 -5.17
N VAL A 99 -1.32 -2.07 -5.50
CA VAL A 99 -2.34 -2.52 -4.55
C VAL A 99 -2.56 -4.01 -4.75
N LEU A 100 -2.40 -4.78 -3.68
CA LEU A 100 -2.51 -6.23 -3.68
C LEU A 100 -3.60 -6.68 -2.69
N PRO A 101 -4.27 -7.82 -2.95
CA PRO A 101 -5.18 -8.41 -1.98
C PRO A 101 -4.39 -8.99 -0.78
N LYS A 102 -4.91 -8.80 0.44
CA LYS A 102 -4.32 -9.35 1.67
C LYS A 102 -5.39 -9.83 2.64
N GLY A 103 -5.72 -11.12 2.55
CA GLY A 103 -6.82 -11.71 3.32
C GLY A 103 -8.14 -11.00 2.98
N PRO A 104 -8.93 -10.54 3.97
CA PRO A 104 -10.15 -9.77 3.70
C PRO A 104 -9.87 -8.29 3.33
N GLY A 105 -8.63 -7.82 3.49
CA GLY A 105 -8.22 -6.45 3.22
C GLY A 105 -7.26 -6.35 2.04
N SER A 106 -6.43 -5.30 2.05
CA SER A 106 -5.49 -4.99 0.98
C SER A 106 -4.11 -4.61 1.53
N GLU A 107 -3.10 -4.65 0.67
CA GLU A 107 -1.76 -4.14 0.94
C GLU A 107 -1.37 -3.15 -0.16
N LEU A 108 -0.88 -1.98 0.24
CA LEU A 108 -0.35 -0.97 -0.66
C LEU A 108 1.17 -0.94 -0.54
N GLY A 109 1.85 -1.23 -1.64
CA GLY A 109 3.28 -1.01 -1.80
C GLY A 109 3.52 0.30 -2.55
N ILE A 110 4.38 1.18 -2.03
CA ILE A 110 4.76 2.45 -2.69
C ILE A 110 6.28 2.58 -2.74
N LYS A 111 6.78 3.05 -3.89
CA LYS A 111 8.16 3.45 -4.12
C LYS A 111 8.19 4.85 -4.73
N ILE A 112 8.87 5.79 -4.09
CA ILE A 112 9.09 7.15 -4.60
C ILE A 112 10.53 7.29 -5.09
N VAL A 113 10.68 7.84 -6.29
CA VAL A 113 11.96 8.04 -6.97
C VAL A 113 12.10 9.51 -7.33
N GLN A 114 13.21 10.10 -6.94
CA GLN A 114 13.59 11.44 -7.33
C GLN A 114 14.57 11.37 -8.50
N VAL A 115 14.22 11.96 -9.63
CA VAL A 115 15.08 12.07 -10.79
C VAL A 115 15.86 13.38 -10.68
N LEU A 116 17.19 13.26 -10.60
CA LEU A 116 18.14 14.37 -10.61
C LEU A 116 18.70 14.52 -12.01
N ARG A 117 18.56 15.72 -12.58
CA ARG A 117 19.24 16.11 -13.83
C ARG A 117 20.49 16.92 -13.46
N ARG A 118 21.69 16.48 -13.84
CA ARG A 118 22.94 17.23 -13.65
C ARG A 118 23.59 17.57 -15.00
N GLY A 119 24.20 18.76 -15.04
CA GLY A 119 24.99 19.28 -16.16
C GLY A 119 24.30 20.43 -16.91
N PRO A 120 25.05 21.31 -17.61
CA PRO A 120 24.51 22.48 -18.30
C PRO A 120 23.51 22.17 -19.43
N LEU A 121 23.34 20.88 -19.79
CA LEU A 121 22.40 20.38 -20.79
C LEU A 121 21.61 19.13 -20.32
N GLY A 122 21.63 18.79 -19.03
CA GLY A 122 20.88 17.64 -18.49
C GLY A 122 21.36 16.26 -18.95
N SER A 123 22.63 16.11 -19.33
CA SER A 123 23.20 14.87 -19.87
C SER A 123 23.34 13.73 -18.85
N SER A 124 23.32 14.02 -17.55
CA SER A 124 23.37 13.00 -16.50
C SER A 124 22.03 12.94 -15.75
N ARG A 125 21.39 11.77 -15.81
CA ARG A 125 20.17 11.45 -15.08
C ARG A 125 20.50 10.44 -14.00
N ALA A 126 20.32 10.83 -12.74
CA ALA A 126 20.43 9.92 -11.60
C ALA A 126 19.05 9.73 -10.98
N GLU A 127 18.69 8.49 -10.66
CA GLU A 127 17.44 8.17 -9.96
C GLU A 127 17.78 7.80 -8.52
N LEU A 128 17.26 8.58 -7.58
CA LEU A 128 17.45 8.38 -6.15
C LEU A 128 16.14 7.86 -5.56
N ILE A 129 16.19 6.69 -4.93
CA ILE A 129 15.04 6.16 -4.19
C ILE A 129 14.92 6.94 -2.90
N VAL A 130 13.72 7.47 -2.65
CA VAL A 130 13.43 8.19 -1.41
C VAL A 130 13.08 7.16 -0.36
N ASP A 131 13.90 7.09 0.69
CA ASP A 131 13.72 6.19 1.83
C ASP A 131 13.52 7.01 3.13
N ASP A 132 12.40 7.73 3.19
CA ASP A 132 12.00 8.50 4.37
C ASP A 132 10.78 7.85 5.03
N ALA A 133 11.02 7.15 6.14
CA ALA A 133 9.98 6.41 6.85
C ALA A 133 8.80 7.29 7.32
N VAL A 134 9.07 8.53 7.74
CA VAL A 134 8.04 9.45 8.24
C VAL A 134 7.15 9.91 7.08
N MET A 135 7.75 10.21 5.92
CA MET A 135 7.02 10.54 4.70
C MET A 135 6.07 9.41 4.29
N TYR A 136 6.55 8.16 4.28
CA TYR A 136 5.71 7.02 3.91
C TYR A 136 4.60 6.76 4.93
N GLN A 137 4.86 6.86 6.23
CA GLN A 137 3.82 6.76 7.25
C GLN A 137 2.72 7.81 7.06
N TYR A 138 3.12 9.07 6.81
CA TYR A 138 2.17 10.14 6.51
C TYR A 138 1.33 9.82 5.27
N LEU A 139 1.97 9.35 4.20
CA LEU A 139 1.30 8.97 2.96
C LEU A 139 0.29 7.83 3.19
N PHE A 140 0.68 6.77 3.88
CA PHE A 140 -0.21 5.65 4.17
C PHE A 140 -1.42 6.07 4.99
N ARG A 141 -1.20 6.93 5.99
CA ARG A 141 -2.28 7.48 6.81
C ARG A 141 -3.20 8.40 6.00
N ARG A 142 -2.66 9.14 5.03
CA ARG A 142 -3.45 9.99 4.14
C ARG A 142 -4.34 9.15 3.22
N VAL A 143 -3.84 8.04 2.67
CA VAL A 143 -4.64 7.08 1.88
C VAL A 143 -5.76 6.48 2.72
N GLU A 144 -5.46 6.07 3.97
CA GLU A 144 -6.47 5.52 4.89
C GLU A 144 -7.64 6.48 5.10
N ASN A 145 -7.32 7.75 5.35
CA ASN A 145 -8.29 8.81 5.64
C ASN A 145 -8.96 9.39 4.37
N ALA A 146 -8.49 9.06 3.17
CA ALA A 146 -9.15 9.51 1.94
C ALA A 146 -10.56 8.89 1.77
N SER A 147 -10.91 7.87 2.57
CA SER A 147 -12.26 7.31 2.71
C SER A 147 -13.33 8.36 3.04
N TYR A 148 -12.97 9.43 3.75
CA TYR A 148 -13.92 10.50 4.10
C TYR A 148 -14.26 11.45 2.95
N LEU A 149 -13.55 11.37 1.81
CA LEU A 149 -13.71 12.27 0.67
C LEU A 149 -14.46 11.64 -0.51
N VAL A 150 -14.74 10.33 -0.46
CA VAL A 150 -15.71 9.70 -1.36
C VAL A 150 -17.07 9.83 -0.68
N PRO A 151 -17.95 10.76 -1.11
CA PRO A 151 -19.30 10.80 -0.55
C PRO A 151 -19.91 9.43 -0.80
N ALA A 152 -20.56 8.87 0.22
CA ALA A 152 -21.33 7.65 0.14
C ALA A 152 -22.36 7.77 -1.01
N MET A 153 -21.99 7.33 -2.20
CA MET A 153 -22.95 7.15 -3.28
C MET A 153 -23.73 5.89 -2.98
N GLY A 154 -24.96 6.08 -2.48
CA GLY A 154 -25.97 5.04 -2.43
C GLY A 154 -26.46 4.66 -1.03
N GLN A 155 -26.86 5.63 -0.21
CA GLN A 155 -27.96 5.37 0.71
C GLN A 155 -29.23 5.84 0.02
N SER A 156 -29.93 4.89 -0.62
CA SER A 156 -31.29 5.09 -1.10
C SER A 156 -32.18 5.31 0.12
N ASP A 157 -32.37 6.57 0.50
CA ASP A 157 -33.47 6.97 1.37
C ASP A 157 -34.77 6.73 0.63
N GLY A 158 -35.33 5.54 0.84
CA GLY A 158 -36.74 5.28 0.63
C GLY A 158 -37.53 6.15 1.60
N MET A 159 -37.89 7.35 1.19
CA MET A 159 -38.99 8.11 1.78
C MET A 159 -40.01 8.41 0.70
N GLY A 160 -41.05 7.57 0.67
CA GLY A 160 -42.31 7.90 0.04
C GLY A 160 -42.90 9.14 0.72
N GLY A 161 -43.23 10.13 -0.08
CA GLY A 161 -43.88 11.35 0.35
C GLY A 161 -44.34 12.12 -0.88
N ALA A 162 -45.47 11.70 -1.43
CA ALA A 162 -46.18 12.43 -2.47
C ALA A 162 -46.51 13.84 -1.96
N LEU A 163 -45.93 14.87 -2.59
CA LEU A 163 -46.35 16.25 -2.38
C LEU A 163 -47.47 16.55 -3.38
N ASP A 164 -48.69 16.49 -2.85
CA ASP A 164 -49.92 17.02 -3.41
C ASP A 164 -49.77 18.54 -3.57
N TYR A 165 -49.75 19.01 -4.83
CA TYR A 165 -49.86 20.42 -5.14
C TYR A 165 -51.34 20.78 -5.30
N ARG A 166 -51.96 21.19 -4.19
CA ARG A 166 -53.24 21.89 -4.20
C ARG A 166 -53.22 23.10 -3.27
N GLU A 167 -53.48 24.24 -3.91
CA GLU A 167 -54.08 25.48 -3.39
C GLU A 167 -53.28 26.26 -2.32
N PHE A 168 -52.71 27.40 -2.73
CA PHE A 168 -53.11 28.76 -2.33
C PHE A 168 -52.56 29.78 -3.35
#